data_AF-A0A926LV76-F1
#
_entry.id   AF-A0A926LV76-F1
#
_cell.length_a   1.000
_cell.length_b   1.000
_cell.length_c   1.000
_cell.angle_alpha   90.00
_cell.angle_beta   90.00
_cell.angle_gamma   90.00
#
_symmetry.space_group_name_H-M   'P 1'
#
loop_
_entity.id
_entity.type
_entity.pdbx_description
1 polymer ?
#
loop_
_entity_poly.entity_id
_entity_poly.type
_entity_poly.pdbx_seq_one_letter_code
_entity_poly.pdbx_strand_id
1 'polypeptide(L)'
;MIAIFYLILQILKLYSYVVIANVLISWLIAFNVLNTQNRFVYSILELTHRLTDPLLYRIRRFLPDLGSLDISPIILLLLIWFIEMCMKLYIAPMIF
;
A
#
# COMPACT_ATOMS: atom_id res chain seq x y z
N MET A 1 -7.45 9.40 24.64
CA MET A 1 -6.89 8.23 23.92
C MET A 1 -7.72 7.83 22.70
N ILE A 2 -9.05 7.78 22.80
CA ILE A 2 -9.94 7.33 21.72
C ILE A 2 -9.72 8.05 20.37
N ALA A 3 -9.62 9.38 20.36
CA ALA A 3 -9.41 10.15 19.12
C ALA A 3 -8.09 9.78 18.42
N ILE A 4 -7.01 9.55 19.20
CA ILE A 4 -5.69 9.15 18.66
C ILE A 4 -5.79 7.77 18.01
N PHE A 5 -6.49 6.83 18.65
CA PHE A 5 -6.72 5.49 18.10
C PHE A 5 -7.42 5.54 16.74
N TYR A 6 -8.51 6.31 16.62
CA TYR A 6 -9.20 6.49 15.34
C TYR A 6 -8.34 7.20 14.29
N LEU A 7 -7.54 8.20 14.69
CA LEU A 7 -6.63 8.89 13.80
C LEU A 7 -5.63 7.89 13.18
N ILE A 8 -5.03 7.01 14.00
CA ILE A 8 -4.09 5.99 13.51
C ILE A 8 -4.78 5.02 12.54
N LEU A 9 -5.98 4.52 12.89
CA LEU A 9 -6.74 3.66 11.98
C LEU A 9 -7.05 4.36 10.65
N GLN A 10 -7.39 5.65 10.68
CA GLN A 10 -7.67 6.41 9.47
C GLN A 10 -6.42 6.61 8.61
N ILE A 11 -5.24 6.82 9.23
CA ILE A 11 -3.96 6.89 8.52
C ILE A 11 -3.65 5.55 7.84
N LEU A 12 -3.78 4.42 8.55
CA LEU A 12 -3.56 3.08 7.99
C LEU A 12 -4.48 2.83 6.80
N LYS A 13 -5.75 3.19 6.93
CA LYS A 13 -6.74 3.10 5.85
C LYS A 13 -6.37 3.96 4.66
N LEU A 14 -5.97 5.22 4.88
CA LEU A 14 -5.53 6.11 3.80
C LEU A 14 -4.30 5.53 3.08
N TYR A 15 -3.33 5.01 3.83
CA TYR A 15 -2.15 4.37 3.26
C TYR A 15 -2.52 3.13 2.43
N SER A 16 -3.49 2.33 2.87
CA SER A 16 -3.99 1.20 2.08
C SER A 16 -4.56 1.63 0.72
N TYR A 17 -5.28 2.77 0.66
CA TYR A 17 -5.77 3.31 -0.61
C TYR A 17 -4.63 3.76 -1.55
N VAL A 18 -3.56 4.34 -1.00
CA VAL A 18 -2.37 4.71 -1.80
C VAL A 18 -1.72 3.46 -2.39
N VAL A 19 -1.59 2.38 -1.62
CA VAL A 19 -1.04 1.11 -2.11
C VAL A 19 -1.93 0.50 -3.20
N ILE A 20 -3.26 0.51 -3.02
CA ILE A 20 -4.21 0.04 -4.04
C ILE A 20 -4.09 0.88 -5.31
N ALA A 21 -4.04 2.22 -5.18
CA ALA A 21 -3.85 3.11 -6.33
C ALA A 21 -2.55 2.79 -7.07
N ASN A 22 -1.46 2.50 -6.36
CA ASN A 22 -0.20 2.09 -6.99
C ASN A 22 -0.35 0.84 -7.86
N VAL A 23 -1.01 -0.19 -7.31
CA VAL A 23 -1.23 -1.45 -8.02
C VAL A 23 -2.08 -1.23 -9.27
N LEU A 24 -3.16 -0.46 -9.14
CA LEU A 24 -4.03 -0.14 -10.26
C LEU A 24 -3.28 0.63 -11.36
N ILE A 25 -2.49 1.65 -10.99
CA ILE A 25 -1.69 2.42 -11.97
C ILE A 25 -0.66 1.49 -12.63
N SER A 26 0.03 0.65 -11.86
CA SER A 26 1.00 -0.32 -12.39
C SER A 26 0.37 -1.26 -13.41
N TRP A 27 -0.82 -1.79 -13.12
CA TRP A 27 -1.57 -2.63 -14.07
C TRP A 27 -2.03 -1.86 -15.30
N LEU A 28 -2.55 -0.64 -15.13
CA LEU A 28 -2.96 0.19 -16.27
C LEU A 28 -1.79 0.48 -17.22
N ILE A 29 -0.57 0.64 -16.70
CA ILE A 29 0.63 0.77 -17.52
C ILE A 29 0.99 -0.56 -18.18
N ALA A 30 0.98 -1.67 -17.42
CA ALA A 30 1.31 -3.00 -17.94
C ALA A 30 0.38 -3.44 -19.09
N PHE A 31 -0.91 -3.07 -19.00
CA PHE A 31 -1.90 -3.31 -20.06
C PHE A 31 -1.89 -2.25 -21.18
N ASN A 32 -0.90 -1.36 -21.21
CA ASN A 32 -0.80 -0.25 -22.19
C ASN A 32 -2.03 0.68 -22.23
N VAL A 33 -2.82 0.74 -21.15
CA VAL A 33 -3.97 1.65 -21.04
C VAL A 33 -3.49 3.08 -20.76
N LEU A 34 -2.45 3.23 -19.94
CA LEU A 34 -1.81 4.51 -19.65
C LEU A 34 -0.46 4.64 -20.35
N ASN A 35 -0.29 5.72 -21.11
CA ASN A 35 0.98 6.04 -21.74
C ASN A 35 1.88 6.83 -20.78
N THR A 36 2.97 6.20 -20.36
CA THR A 36 4.00 6.80 -19.47
C THR A 36 4.81 7.92 -20.13
N GLN A 37 4.70 8.11 -21.45
CA GLN A 37 5.32 9.25 -22.14
C GLN A 37 4.71 10.59 -21.73
N ASN A 38 3.48 10.60 -21.20
CA ASN A 38 2.89 11.81 -20.65
C ASN A 38 3.54 12.14 -19.30
N ARG A 39 4.21 13.29 -19.21
CA ARG A 39 4.88 13.77 -17.99
C ARG A 39 3.97 13.79 -16.76
N PHE A 40 2.67 14.04 -16.95
CA PHE A 40 1.70 14.03 -15.84
C PHE A 40 1.52 12.63 -15.24
N VAL A 41 1.31 11.62 -16.11
CA VAL A 41 1.14 10.22 -15.70
C VAL A 41 2.42 9.71 -15.03
N TYR A 42 3.56 10.02 -15.62
CA TYR A 42 4.86 9.66 -15.06
C TYR A 42 5.09 10.27 -13.67
N SER A 43 4.73 11.54 -13.47
CA SER A 43 4.89 12.21 -12.17
C SER A 43 4.04 11.57 -11.07
N ILE A 44 2.80 11.18 -11.38
CA ILE A 44 1.91 10.49 -10.42
C ILE A 44 2.44 9.10 -10.10
N LEU A 45 2.87 8.37 -11.13
CA LEU A 45 3.49 7.05 -10.97
C LEU A 45 4.71 7.16 -10.06
N GLU A 46 5.63 8.08 -10.34
CA GLU A 46 6.84 8.28 -9.56
C GLU A 46 6.54 8.65 -8.10
N LEU A 47 5.55 9.52 -7.87
CA LEU A 47 5.10 9.86 -6.51
C LEU A 47 4.61 8.62 -5.75
N THR A 48 3.77 7.82 -6.40
CA THR A 48 3.16 6.66 -5.77
C THR A 48 4.19 5.56 -5.54
N HIS A 49 5.11 5.37 -6.48
CA HIS A 49 6.26 4.48 -6.33
C HIS A 49 7.15 4.92 -5.16
N ARG A 50 7.57 6.20 -5.09
CA ARG A 50 8.42 6.69 -3.99
C ARG A 50 7.78 6.52 -2.61
N LEU A 51 6.46 6.65 -2.51
CA LEU A 51 5.72 6.48 -1.25
C LEU A 51 5.60 5.00 -0.82
N THR A 52 5.64 4.06 -1.76
CA THR A 52 5.40 2.63 -1.49
C THR A 52 6.67 1.78 -1.56
N ASP A 53 7.65 2.14 -2.39
CA ASP A 53 8.90 1.42 -2.60
C ASP A 53 9.70 1.08 -1.34
N PRO A 54 9.91 1.96 -0.34
CA PRO A 54 10.73 1.59 0.81
C PRO A 54 10.15 0.39 1.60
N LEU A 55 8.82 0.25 1.60
CA LEU A 55 8.13 -0.88 2.23
C LEU A 55 8.01 -2.07 1.29
N LEU A 56 7.65 -1.84 0.03
CA LEU A 56 7.56 -2.88 -0.99
C LEU A 56 8.91 -3.56 -1.23
N TYR A 57 10.00 -2.79 -1.27
CA TYR A 57 11.36 -3.30 -1.46
C TYR A 57 11.80 -4.19 -0.29
N ARG A 58 11.45 -3.81 0.95
CA ARG A 58 11.70 -4.67 2.11
C ARG A 58 10.94 -5.99 1.98
N ILE A 59 9.68 -5.95 1.54
CA ILE A 59 8.87 -7.15 1.33
C ILE A 59 9.46 -8.01 0.20
N ARG A 60 9.83 -7.42 -0.93
CA ARG A 60 10.47 -8.10 -2.09
C ARG A 60 11.72 -8.87 -1.66
N ARG A 61 12.53 -8.34 -0.75
CA ARG A 61 13.74 -9.03 -0.25
C ARG A 61 13.46 -10.34 0.48
N PHE A 62 12.25 -10.52 1.01
CA PHE A 62 11.84 -11.76 1.68
C PHE A 62 11.08 -12.72 0.76
N LEU A 63 10.69 -12.26 -0.43
CA LEU A 63 9.96 -13.09 -1.38
C LEU A 63 10.91 -13.76 -2.36
N PRO A 64 10.60 -14.99 -2.80
CA PRO A 64 11.26 -15.58 -3.95
C PRO A 64 10.97 -14.74 -5.19
N ASP A 65 11.81 -14.85 -6.22
CA ASP A 65 11.60 -14.15 -7.49
C ASP A 65 10.35 -14.74 -8.19
N LEU A 66 9.26 -13.96 -8.23
CA LEU A 66 7.96 -14.38 -8.76
C LEU A 66 7.78 -14.04 -10.25
N GLY A 67 8.88 -13.70 -10.94
CA GLY A 67 8.88 -13.30 -12.34
C GLY A 67 8.31 -11.89 -12.55
N SER A 68 7.41 -11.73 -13.51
CA SER A 68 6.89 -10.41 -13.92
C SER A 68 5.76 -9.86 -13.04
N LEU A 69 5.28 -10.64 -12.05
CA LEU A 69 4.18 -10.25 -11.17
C LEU A 69 4.69 -9.92 -9.77
N ASP A 70 4.63 -8.63 -9.42
CA ASP A 70 4.94 -8.16 -8.09
C ASP A 70 3.77 -8.43 -7.13
N ILE A 71 3.90 -9.48 -6.30
CA ILE A 71 2.93 -9.80 -5.23
C ILE A 71 3.15 -8.94 -3.97
N SER A 72 4.28 -8.23 -3.88
CA SER A 72 4.65 -7.40 -2.72
C SER A 72 3.58 -6.40 -2.27
N PRO A 73 2.86 -5.70 -3.16
CA PRO A 73 1.78 -4.80 -2.75
C PRO A 73 0.61 -5.51 -2.06
N ILE A 74 0.28 -6.73 -2.51
CA ILE A 74 -0.78 -7.53 -1.90
C ILE A 74 -0.38 -7.92 -0.48
N ILE A 75 0.88 -8.33 -0.29
CA ILE A 75 1.41 -8.67 1.04
C ILE A 75 1.45 -7.43 1.95
N LEU A 76 1.82 -6.26 1.42
CA LEU A 76 1.77 -5.01 2.17
C LEU A 76 0.35 -4.69 2.65
N LEU A 77 -0.65 -4.82 1.78
CA LEU A 77 -2.06 -4.62 2.13
C LEU A 77 -2.52 -5.60 3.22
N LEU A 78 -2.16 -6.87 3.08
CA LEU A 78 -2.49 -7.90 4.06
C LEU A 78 -1.89 -7.57 5.44
N LEU A 79 -0.65 -7.08 5.47
CA LEU A 79 0.03 -6.68 6.70
C LEU A 79 -0.62 -5.44 7.34
N ILE A 80 -1.04 -4.45 6.53
CA ILE A 80 -1.80 -3.28 7.01
C ILE A 80 -3.13 -3.73 7.63
N TRP A 81 -3.90 -4.58 6.94
CA TRP A 81 -5.17 -5.07 7.45
C TRP A 81 -5.01 -5.92 8.70
N PHE A 82 -3.94 -6.71 8.78
CA PHE A 82 -3.59 -7.46 9.97
C PHE A 82 -3.30 -6.54 11.17
N ILE A 83 -2.55 -5.45 10.96
CA ILE A 83 -2.31 -4.44 12.01
C ILE A 83 -3.62 -3.80 12.44
N GLU A 84 -4.48 -3.38 11.50
CA GLU A 84 -5.80 -2.83 11.83
C GLU A 84 -6.65 -3.81 12.65
N MET A 85 -6.63 -5.10 12.29
CA MET A 85 -7.34 -6.14 13.00
C MET A 85 -6.80 -6.30 14.43
N CYS A 86 -5.48 -6.35 14.60
CA CYS A 86 -4.85 -6.42 15.91
C CYS A 86 -5.20 -5.20 16.78
N MET A 87 -5.20 -4.00 16.19
CA MET A 87 -5.62 -2.78 16.88
C MET A 87 -7.08 -2.86 17.34
N LYS A 88 -7.99 -3.30 16.47
CA LYS A 88 -9.42 -3.43 16.80
C LYS A 88 -9.68 -4.53 17.83
N LEU A 89 -8.96 -5.65 17.78
CA LEU A 89 -9.19 -6.79 18.65
C LEU A 89 -8.56 -6.63 20.05
N TYR A 90 -7.33 -6.11 20.12
CA TYR A 90 -6.57 -6.08 21.38
C TYR A 90 -6.51 -4.69 22.01
N ILE A 91 -6.42 -3.63 21.20
CA ILE A 91 -6.22 -2.26 21.71
C ILE A 91 -7.56 -1.57 21.96
N ALA A 92 -8.57 -1.74 21.11
CA ALA A 92 -9.88 -1.15 21.32
C ALA A 92 -10.51 -1.51 22.68
N PRO A 93 -10.63 -2.79 23.10
CA PRO A 93 -11.26 -3.12 24.39
C PRO A 93 -10.45 -2.68 25.62
N MET A 94 -9.20 -2.23 25.44
CA MET A 94 -8.39 -1.64 26.51
C MET A 94 -8.64 -0.13 26.66
N ILE A 95 -9.08 0.54 25.59
CA ILE A 95 -9.28 1.99 25.53
C ILE A 95 -10.75 2.39 25.76
N PHE A 96 -11.69 1.51 25.41
CA PHE A 96 -13.13 1.67 25.61
C PHE A 96 -13.60 0.83 26.80
#